data_AF-A0A1I4V7J7-F1
#
_entry.id   AF-A0A1I4V7J7-F1
#
_cell.length_a   1.000
_cell.length_b   1.000
_cell.length_c   1.000
_cell.angle_alpha   90.00
_cell.angle_beta   90.00
_cell.angle_gamma   90.00
#
_symmetry.space_group_name_H-M   'P 1'
#
loop_
_entity.id
_entity.type
_entity.pdbx_description
1 polymer ?
#
loop_
_entity_poly.entity_id
_entity_poly.type
_entity_poly.pdbx_seq_one_letter_code
_entity_poly.pdbx_strand_id
1 'polypeptide(L)'
;MNGRAAHVGDGTVPEHPAAPRGRPAHAPAPAPAHAHAHAAHDAYTPHAAFVGGVPVGRERVDGVLAVVPARDREVRPEGQARAERQRRRWATQVVVADELARRVCAARGLAPPPDEAPDRPLAVAGTEVADLGSIIAVALAHSPAARALLAALEAEQRVPEEAVRGYYDRNPDRFLTPEALRRGVDPYGGAVEGDFLPYDEVHEDVARELRRAMGWQAFFDWLDRARADVEYAPGHEHPGDPSHPDHEHRH
;
A
#
# COMPACT_ATOMS: atom_id res chain seq x y z
N MET A 1 -77.24 -24.07 -14.15
CA MET A 1 -78.40 -24.84 -13.65
C MET A 1 -78.28 -24.92 -12.15
N ASN A 2 -79.22 -24.28 -11.45
CA ASN A 2 -79.41 -24.35 -10.00
C ASN A 2 -80.14 -25.66 -9.64
N GLY A 3 -79.73 -26.29 -8.53
CA GLY A 3 -80.45 -27.36 -7.83
C GLY A 3 -79.62 -27.72 -6.60
N ARG A 4 -79.88 -27.29 -5.37
CA ARG A 4 -81.08 -27.28 -4.50
C ARG A 4 -81.39 -28.65 -3.87
N ALA A 5 -81.54 -28.59 -2.54
CA ALA A 5 -82.16 -29.53 -1.59
C ALA A 5 -81.29 -30.71 -1.10
N ALA A 6 -81.42 -31.24 0.12
CA ALA A 6 -81.96 -30.84 1.44
C ALA A 6 -81.85 -32.07 2.36
N HIS A 7 -81.47 -31.92 3.64
CA HIS A 7 -81.95 -32.67 4.83
C HIS A 7 -80.98 -32.39 5.99
N VAL A 8 -81.38 -31.71 7.09
CA VAL A 8 -82.24 -32.11 8.22
C VAL A 8 -81.77 -33.36 8.94
N GLY A 9 -81.27 -33.17 10.16
CA GLY A 9 -80.91 -34.19 11.13
C GLY A 9 -80.63 -33.52 12.48
N ASP A 10 -81.70 -33.40 13.26
CA ASP A 10 -81.81 -32.85 14.62
C ASP A 10 -81.06 -33.70 15.66
N GLY A 11 -80.69 -33.11 16.81
CA GLY A 11 -80.41 -33.87 18.02
C GLY A 11 -79.17 -33.52 18.84
N THR A 12 -79.40 -32.69 19.85
CA THR A 12 -78.89 -32.86 21.24
C THR A 12 -77.53 -32.24 21.61
N VAL A 13 -77.63 -31.12 22.33
CA VAL A 13 -76.63 -30.55 23.26
C VAL A 13 -76.82 -31.23 24.63
N PRO A 14 -75.75 -31.58 25.37
CA PRO A 14 -75.43 -30.76 26.54
C PRO A 14 -73.93 -30.54 26.81
N GLU A 15 -73.69 -29.34 27.35
CA GLU A 15 -72.69 -28.98 28.37
C GLU A 15 -71.18 -29.00 28.06
N HIS A 16 -70.66 -27.77 28.06
CA HIS A 16 -69.26 -27.40 28.27
C HIS A 16 -68.68 -28.01 29.54
N PRO A 17 -67.38 -28.37 29.50
CA PRO A 17 -66.46 -27.58 30.32
C PRO A 17 -65.14 -27.23 29.61
N ALA A 18 -64.67 -26.01 29.91
CA ALA A 18 -63.28 -25.57 30.00
C ALA A 18 -62.29 -25.89 28.84
N ALA A 19 -61.85 -24.81 28.21
CA ALA A 19 -60.78 -24.75 27.22
C ALA A 19 -59.45 -25.39 27.67
N PRO A 20 -58.79 -26.16 26.77
CA PRO A 20 -57.35 -26.32 26.79
C PRO A 20 -56.67 -25.37 25.79
N ARG A 21 -55.58 -24.80 26.30
CA ARG A 21 -54.73 -23.77 25.71
C ARG A 21 -54.07 -24.25 24.42
N GLY A 22 -53.77 -23.27 23.56
CA GLY A 22 -53.26 -23.46 22.20
C GLY A 22 -52.01 -24.32 22.08
N ARG A 23 -51.91 -24.98 20.92
CA ARG A 23 -50.70 -25.59 20.38
C ARG A 23 -49.55 -24.57 20.43
N PRO A 24 -48.36 -24.91 20.94
CA PRO A 24 -47.18 -24.11 20.66
C PRO A 24 -46.86 -24.24 19.17
N ALA A 25 -46.80 -23.09 18.49
CA ALA A 25 -46.17 -22.99 17.19
C ALA A 25 -44.72 -23.46 17.34
N HIS A 26 -44.33 -24.41 16.51
CA HIS A 26 -42.94 -24.84 16.39
C HIS A 26 -42.12 -23.63 15.94
N ALA A 27 -41.33 -23.05 16.85
CA ALA A 27 -40.35 -22.05 16.48
C ALA A 27 -39.35 -22.70 15.51
N PRO A 28 -38.99 -22.06 14.40
CA PRO A 28 -37.86 -22.52 13.60
C PRO A 28 -36.59 -22.40 14.47
N ALA A 29 -35.78 -23.46 14.48
CA ALA A 29 -34.47 -23.44 15.13
C ALA A 29 -33.67 -22.23 14.64
N PRO A 30 -32.93 -21.52 15.53
CA PRO A 30 -32.09 -20.42 15.09
C PRO A 30 -31.05 -20.95 14.10
N ALA A 31 -30.99 -20.32 12.92
CA ALA A 31 -29.93 -20.53 11.95
C ALA A 31 -28.57 -20.34 12.65
N PRO A 32 -27.54 -21.13 12.29
CA PRO A 32 -26.26 -21.05 12.96
C PRO A 32 -25.67 -19.64 12.79
N ALA A 33 -25.25 -19.06 13.92
CA ALA A 33 -24.63 -17.76 14.03
C ALA A 33 -23.25 -17.73 13.36
N HIS A 34 -23.20 -17.78 12.03
CA HIS A 34 -21.96 -17.66 11.27
C HIS A 34 -21.53 -16.20 11.05
N ALA A 35 -22.37 -15.22 11.36
CA ALA A 35 -22.05 -13.80 11.15
C ALA A 35 -21.20 -13.17 12.26
N HIS A 36 -21.17 -13.73 13.47
CA HIS A 36 -20.39 -13.18 14.60
C HIS A 36 -19.02 -13.83 14.79
N ALA A 37 -18.73 -14.94 14.09
CA ALA A 37 -17.44 -15.62 14.20
C ALA A 37 -16.31 -14.88 13.45
N HIS A 38 -16.62 -14.14 12.39
CA HIS A 38 -15.62 -13.36 11.65
C HIS A 38 -15.15 -12.11 12.41
N ALA A 39 -16.05 -11.43 13.13
CA ALA A 39 -15.72 -10.21 13.88
C ALA A 39 -14.85 -10.46 15.14
N ALA A 40 -14.87 -11.68 15.69
CA ALA A 40 -14.07 -12.03 16.87
C ALA A 40 -12.64 -12.50 16.51
N HIS A 41 -12.38 -12.87 15.26
CA HIS A 41 -11.05 -13.31 14.80
C HIS A 41 -10.10 -12.13 14.51
N ASP A 42 -10.65 -10.96 14.16
CA ASP A 42 -9.89 -9.72 13.91
C ASP A 42 -9.21 -9.14 15.16
N ALA A 43 -9.61 -9.55 16.36
CA ALA A 43 -9.08 -9.05 17.63
C ALA A 43 -7.82 -9.77 18.13
N TYR A 44 -7.33 -10.83 17.45
CA TYR A 44 -6.35 -11.74 18.05
C TYR A 44 -5.22 -12.23 17.14
N THR A 45 -4.90 -11.52 16.06
CA THR A 45 -3.67 -11.84 15.30
C THR A 45 -2.54 -10.92 15.79
N PRO A 46 -1.55 -11.43 16.56
CA PRO A 46 -0.41 -10.63 17.02
C PRO A 46 0.54 -10.23 15.88
N HIS A 47 0.27 -10.71 14.68
CA HIS A 47 1.12 -10.54 13.49
C HIS A 47 0.33 -9.85 12.39
N ALA A 48 1.00 -8.96 11.67
CA ALA A 48 0.45 -8.26 10.51
C ALA A 48 0.71 -9.03 9.20
N ALA A 49 1.81 -9.78 9.13
CA ALA A 49 2.18 -10.56 7.97
C ALA A 49 3.16 -11.69 8.36
N PHE A 50 3.43 -12.59 7.44
CA PHE A 50 4.52 -13.56 7.49
C PHE A 50 5.39 -13.38 6.24
N VAL A 51 6.70 -13.30 6.46
CA VAL A 51 7.69 -13.24 5.39
C VAL A 51 8.50 -14.53 5.48
N GLY A 52 8.42 -15.40 4.47
CA GLY A 52 9.08 -16.71 4.48
C GLY A 52 8.78 -17.52 5.75
N GLY A 53 7.52 -17.54 6.21
CA GLY A 53 7.07 -18.25 7.41
C GLY A 53 7.44 -17.61 8.76
N VAL A 54 8.18 -16.50 8.76
CA VAL A 54 8.55 -15.79 10.01
C VAL A 54 7.59 -14.61 10.22
N PRO A 55 6.97 -14.49 11.41
CA PRO A 55 5.97 -13.48 11.68
C PRO A 55 6.54 -12.06 11.75
N VAL A 56 5.83 -11.13 11.15
CA VAL A 56 5.99 -9.68 11.31
C VAL A 56 4.95 -9.20 12.30
N GLY A 57 5.40 -8.76 13.47
CA GLY A 57 4.52 -8.35 14.57
C GLY A 57 3.73 -7.07 14.29
N ARG A 58 2.51 -7.02 14.82
CA ARG A 58 1.60 -5.88 14.69
C ARG A 58 2.13 -4.63 15.39
N GLU A 59 2.92 -4.80 16.45
CA GLU A 59 3.54 -3.69 17.19
C GLU A 59 4.44 -2.81 16.33
N ARG A 60 5.09 -3.39 15.30
CA ARG A 60 5.88 -2.62 14.33
C ARG A 60 4.98 -1.72 13.46
N VAL A 61 3.80 -2.21 13.10
CA VAL A 61 2.80 -1.43 12.34
C VAL A 61 2.28 -0.27 13.18
N ASP A 62 1.95 -0.54 14.45
CA ASP A 62 1.50 0.48 15.40
C ASP A 62 2.59 1.54 15.63
N GLY A 63 3.87 1.14 15.68
CA GLY A 63 5.02 2.05 15.75
C GLY A 63 5.10 3.02 14.55
N VAL A 64 4.89 2.53 13.33
CA VAL A 64 4.84 3.39 12.12
C VAL A 64 3.65 4.35 12.19
N LEU A 65 2.46 3.86 12.59
CA LEU A 65 1.26 4.69 12.71
C LEU A 65 1.39 5.79 13.76
N ALA A 66 2.14 5.56 14.84
CA ALA A 66 2.41 6.55 15.87
C ALA A 66 3.29 7.71 15.37
N VAL A 67 4.24 7.42 14.47
CA VAL A 67 5.18 8.43 13.94
C VAL A 67 4.60 9.16 12.72
N VAL A 68 3.74 8.51 11.92
CA VAL A 68 3.18 9.09 10.69
C VAL A 68 1.71 9.47 10.86
N PRO A 69 1.39 10.75 11.17
CA PRO A 69 0.03 11.17 11.47
C PRO A 69 -0.92 11.10 10.27
N ALA A 70 -2.22 11.16 10.58
CA ALA A 70 -3.30 11.33 9.61
C ALA A 70 -3.11 12.57 8.73
N ARG A 71 -2.95 12.38 7.41
CA ARG A 71 -2.84 13.47 6.41
C ARG A 71 -4.17 14.22 6.30
N ASP A 72 -5.28 13.49 6.22
CA ASP A 72 -6.64 14.05 6.21
C ASP A 72 -7.48 13.46 7.34
N ARG A 73 -8.22 14.32 8.05
CA ARG A 73 -9.22 13.89 9.04
C ARG A 73 -10.57 13.83 8.35
N GLU A 74 -10.97 12.62 7.96
CA GLU A 74 -12.36 12.37 7.58
C GLU A 74 -13.29 12.79 8.73
N VAL A 75 -14.39 13.47 8.42
CA VAL A 75 -15.31 14.00 9.44
C VAL A 75 -16.42 13.00 9.74
N ARG A 76 -16.79 12.17 8.77
CA ARG A 76 -17.85 11.16 8.92
C ARG A 76 -17.29 9.89 9.57
N PRO A 77 -17.99 9.27 10.54
CA PRO A 77 -17.52 8.04 11.20
C PRO A 77 -17.15 6.89 10.25
N GLU A 78 -17.95 6.68 9.20
CA GLU A 78 -17.67 5.65 8.18
C GLU A 78 -16.42 5.96 7.36
N GLY A 79 -16.19 7.25 7.07
CA GLY A 79 -14.98 7.73 6.38
C GLY A 79 -13.74 7.57 7.26
N GLN A 80 -13.86 7.88 8.56
CA GLN A 80 -12.80 7.68 9.54
C GLN A 80 -12.40 6.21 9.64
N ALA A 81 -13.38 5.31 9.83
CA ALA A 81 -13.11 3.88 9.93
C ALA A 81 -12.44 3.32 8.65
N ARG A 82 -12.83 3.80 7.46
CA ARG A 82 -12.17 3.45 6.19
C ARG A 82 -10.74 3.96 6.15
N ALA A 83 -10.52 5.24 6.44
CA ALA A 83 -9.19 5.86 6.43
C ALA A 83 -8.23 5.16 7.41
N GLU A 84 -8.72 4.75 8.58
CA GLU A 84 -7.94 3.97 9.55
C GLU A 84 -7.54 2.59 9.03
N ARG A 85 -8.46 1.87 8.38
CA ARG A 85 -8.14 0.58 7.74
C ARG A 85 -7.08 0.75 6.65
N GLN A 86 -7.25 1.76 5.79
CA GLN A 86 -6.29 2.03 4.73
C GLN A 86 -4.92 2.44 5.28
N ARG A 87 -4.88 3.22 6.36
CA ARG A 87 -3.64 3.55 7.06
C ARG A 87 -2.93 2.35 7.64
N ARG A 88 -3.66 1.43 8.28
CA ARG A 88 -3.08 0.21 8.82
C ARG A 88 -2.50 -0.68 7.73
N ARG A 89 -3.21 -0.85 6.61
CA ARG A 89 -2.72 -1.58 5.43
C ARG A 89 -1.46 -0.92 4.87
N TRP A 90 -1.49 0.39 4.66
CA TRP A 90 -0.34 1.17 4.21
C TRP A 90 0.88 1.02 5.15
N ALA A 91 0.69 1.17 6.46
CA ALA A 91 1.77 1.01 7.44
C ALA A 91 2.33 -0.42 7.46
N THR A 92 1.48 -1.42 7.21
CA THR A 92 1.93 -2.81 7.03
C THR A 92 2.86 -2.93 5.83
N GLN A 93 2.56 -2.29 4.71
CA GLN A 93 3.42 -2.31 3.52
C GLN A 93 4.80 -1.67 3.78
N VAL A 94 4.86 -0.65 4.64
CA VAL A 94 6.12 -0.02 5.07
C VAL A 94 6.94 -1.01 5.93
N VAL A 95 6.31 -1.64 6.93
CA VAL A 95 6.98 -2.59 7.83
C VAL A 95 7.46 -3.84 7.06
N VAL A 96 6.66 -4.35 6.13
CA VAL A 96 7.04 -5.49 5.29
C VAL A 96 8.22 -5.13 4.40
N ALA A 97 8.25 -3.93 3.81
CA ALA A 97 9.40 -3.48 3.02
C ALA A 97 10.69 -3.40 3.86
N ASP A 98 10.61 -2.88 5.10
CA ASP A 98 11.73 -2.88 6.04
C ASP A 98 12.20 -4.31 6.36
N GLU A 99 11.28 -5.23 6.68
CA GLU A 99 11.60 -6.62 6.97
C GLU A 99 12.29 -7.33 5.79
N LEU A 100 11.75 -7.18 4.58
CA LEU A 100 12.33 -7.76 3.37
C LEU A 100 13.75 -7.21 3.14
N ALA A 101 13.95 -5.90 3.31
CA ALA A 101 15.26 -5.28 3.17
C ALA A 101 16.26 -5.78 4.22
N ARG A 102 15.86 -5.90 5.50
CA ARG A 102 16.71 -6.44 6.58
C ARG A 102 17.21 -7.84 6.26
N ARG A 103 16.34 -8.71 5.72
CA ARG A 103 16.73 -10.07 5.32
C ARG A 103 17.70 -10.10 4.17
N VAL A 104 17.47 -9.28 3.14
CA VAL A 104 18.40 -9.19 2.01
C VAL A 104 19.74 -8.63 2.46
N CYS A 105 19.75 -7.62 3.31
CA CYS A 105 20.99 -7.10 3.90
C CYS A 105 21.73 -8.19 4.69
N ALA A 106 21.04 -8.95 5.55
CA ALA A 106 21.64 -10.06 6.27
C ALA A 106 22.20 -11.14 5.33
N ALA A 107 21.45 -11.53 4.29
CA ALA A 107 21.88 -12.52 3.31
C ALA A 107 23.06 -12.07 2.44
N ARG A 108 23.15 -10.76 2.15
CA ARG A 108 24.24 -10.15 1.38
C ARG A 108 25.42 -9.68 2.23
N GLY A 109 25.34 -9.81 3.56
CA GLY A 109 26.35 -9.27 4.48
C GLY A 109 26.46 -7.74 4.46
N LEU A 110 25.39 -7.04 4.06
CA LEU A 110 25.32 -5.58 4.13
C LEU A 110 25.08 -5.18 5.58
N ALA A 111 25.80 -4.15 6.04
CA ALA A 111 25.64 -3.58 7.38
C ALA A 111 24.86 -2.26 7.26
N PRO A 112 23.53 -2.25 7.51
CA PRO A 112 22.81 -1.01 7.66
C PRO A 112 23.42 -0.17 8.79
N PRO A 113 23.48 1.16 8.65
CA PRO A 113 23.86 2.00 9.78
C PRO A 113 22.90 1.73 10.96
N PRO A 114 23.36 1.89 12.21
CA PRO A 114 22.48 1.76 13.36
C PRO A 114 21.28 2.69 13.21
N ASP A 115 20.13 2.30 13.78
CA ASP A 115 18.94 3.15 13.84
C ASP A 115 19.26 4.40 14.66
N GLU A 116 19.77 5.43 14.01
CA GLU A 116 19.64 6.79 14.50
C GLU A 116 18.14 7.09 14.40
N ALA A 117 17.49 7.31 15.56
CA ALA A 117 16.08 7.70 15.61
C ALA A 117 15.81 8.75 14.52
N PRO A 118 14.68 8.70 13.79
CA PRO A 118 14.46 9.52 12.61
C PRO A 118 14.44 11.01 12.99
N ASP A 119 15.62 11.64 13.02
CA ASP A 119 15.77 13.02 13.52
C ASP A 119 15.35 14.06 12.47
N ARG A 120 14.94 13.60 11.29
CA ARG A 120 14.22 14.39 10.31
C ARG A 120 13.17 13.54 9.61
N PRO A 121 11.89 13.94 9.63
CA PRO A 121 11.01 13.61 8.52
C PRO A 121 11.72 14.12 7.26
N LEU A 122 12.09 13.23 6.34
CA LEU A 122 12.31 13.67 4.97
C LEU A 122 11.01 14.35 4.55
N ALA A 123 11.06 15.66 4.37
CA ALA A 123 9.99 16.38 3.72
C ALA A 123 9.90 15.77 2.32
N VAL A 124 9.00 14.80 2.16
CA VAL A 124 8.57 14.34 0.85
C VAL A 124 7.93 15.58 0.22
N ALA A 125 8.71 16.28 -0.61
CA ALA A 125 8.25 17.47 -1.30
C ALA A 125 6.99 17.10 -2.06
N GLY A 126 5.91 17.84 -1.79
CA GLY A 126 4.62 17.61 -2.41
C GLY A 126 4.72 17.85 -3.91
N THR A 127 4.52 16.76 -4.67
CA THR A 127 3.75 16.61 -5.93
C THR A 127 3.99 15.25 -6.61
N GLU A 128 4.76 14.32 -6.01
CA GLU A 128 4.91 12.96 -6.55
C GLU A 128 3.96 11.98 -5.87
N VAL A 129 2.75 11.99 -6.41
CA VAL A 129 1.54 11.30 -5.99
C VAL A 129 1.32 10.10 -6.89
N ALA A 130 1.38 8.90 -6.32
CA ALA A 130 0.55 7.72 -6.65
C ALA A 130 1.04 6.56 -5.78
N ASP A 131 0.42 6.40 -4.61
CA ASP A 131 0.44 5.31 -3.60
C ASP A 131 1.72 4.49 -3.36
N LEU A 132 2.38 3.94 -4.39
CA LEU A 132 3.68 3.29 -4.28
C LEU A 132 4.81 4.30 -3.96
N GLY A 133 4.76 5.50 -4.54
CA GLY A 133 5.72 6.57 -4.25
C GLY A 133 5.70 7.00 -2.77
N SER A 134 4.53 6.96 -2.12
CA SER A 134 4.38 7.29 -0.70
C SER A 134 4.80 6.16 0.24
N ILE A 135 4.59 4.89 -0.13
CA ILE A 135 5.06 3.74 0.68
C ILE A 135 6.58 3.65 0.64
N ILE A 136 7.20 3.74 -0.55
CA ILE A 136 8.65 3.58 -0.68
C ILE A 136 9.40 4.75 -0.06
N ALA A 137 8.93 5.98 -0.25
CA ALA A 137 9.54 7.14 0.41
C ALA A 137 9.54 6.99 1.95
N VAL A 138 8.43 6.51 2.52
CA VAL A 138 8.34 6.27 3.96
C VAL A 138 9.15 5.05 4.38
N ALA A 139 9.16 3.96 3.62
CA ALA A 139 10.02 2.81 3.90
C ALA A 139 11.50 3.23 3.94
N LEU A 140 11.96 4.03 2.98
CA LEU A 140 13.33 4.56 2.96
C LEU A 140 13.59 5.56 4.10
N ALA A 141 12.60 6.34 4.53
CA ALA A 141 12.74 7.21 5.70
C ALA A 141 12.89 6.41 7.01
N HIS A 142 12.12 5.32 7.16
CA HIS A 142 12.02 4.54 8.40
C HIS A 142 12.95 3.31 8.46
N SER A 143 13.54 2.89 7.35
CA SER A 143 14.34 1.67 7.27
C SER A 143 15.79 1.99 6.87
N PRO A 144 16.75 1.94 7.81
CA PRO A 144 18.17 1.93 7.48
C PRO A 144 18.53 0.78 6.54
N ALA A 145 17.87 -0.38 6.67
CA ALA A 145 18.12 -1.52 5.81
C ALA A 145 17.68 -1.28 4.37
N ALA A 146 16.52 -0.66 4.14
CA ALA A 146 16.06 -0.31 2.80
C ALA A 146 17.01 0.70 2.13
N ARG A 147 17.50 1.70 2.89
CA ARG A 147 18.52 2.64 2.38
C ARG A 147 19.83 1.95 2.04
N ALA A 148 20.31 1.05 2.90
CA ALA A 148 21.54 0.30 2.65
C ALA A 148 21.42 -0.60 1.41
N LEU A 149 20.26 -1.25 1.23
CA LEU A 149 19.99 -2.06 0.06
C LEU A 149 19.91 -1.20 -1.22
N LEU A 150 19.20 -0.07 -1.19
CA LEU A 150 19.15 0.86 -2.33
C LEU A 150 20.56 1.33 -2.72
N ALA A 151 21.39 1.73 -1.75
CA ALA A 151 22.77 2.14 -2.01
C ALA A 151 23.61 1.01 -2.63
N ALA A 152 23.44 -0.24 -2.16
CA ALA A 152 24.09 -1.40 -2.75
C ALA A 152 23.64 -1.64 -4.20
N LEU A 153 22.32 -1.59 -4.46
CA LEU A 153 21.76 -1.74 -5.80
C LEU A 153 22.23 -0.63 -6.74
N GLU A 154 22.29 0.63 -6.28
CA GLU A 154 22.86 1.75 -7.04
C GLU A 154 24.35 1.51 -7.38
N ALA A 155 25.14 1.01 -6.42
CA ALA A 155 26.56 0.70 -6.64
C ALA A 155 26.78 -0.46 -7.62
N GLU A 156 25.83 -1.39 -7.70
CA GLU A 156 25.83 -2.50 -8.67
C GLU A 156 25.53 -2.03 -10.11
N GLN A 157 24.98 -0.82 -10.30
CA GLN A 157 24.61 -0.33 -11.64
C GLN A 157 25.82 0.19 -12.44
N ARG A 158 26.00 -0.40 -13.62
CA ARG A 158 26.92 0.09 -14.66
C ARG A 158 26.15 0.95 -15.66
N VAL A 159 26.47 2.23 -15.72
CA VAL A 159 25.92 3.14 -16.74
C VAL A 159 26.82 3.09 -17.98
N PRO A 160 26.30 2.71 -19.14
CA PRO A 160 27.06 2.76 -20.40
C PRO A 160 27.33 4.20 -20.84
N GLU A 161 28.48 4.44 -21.47
CA GLU A 161 28.84 5.76 -22.02
C GLU A 161 27.79 6.25 -23.03
N GLU A 162 27.28 5.33 -23.87
CA GLU A 162 26.24 5.63 -24.84
C GLU A 162 24.92 6.09 -24.20
N ALA A 163 24.64 5.66 -22.97
CA ALA A 163 23.47 6.10 -22.22
C ALA A 163 23.67 7.51 -21.67
N VAL A 164 24.86 7.84 -21.18
CA VAL A 164 25.23 9.18 -20.70
C VAL A 164 25.18 10.17 -21.86
N ARG A 165 25.83 9.85 -22.97
CA ARG A 165 25.82 10.67 -24.19
C ARG A 165 24.40 10.83 -24.74
N GLY A 166 23.67 9.73 -24.86
CA GLY A 166 22.30 9.76 -25.34
C GLY A 166 21.36 10.55 -24.42
N TYR A 167 21.58 10.55 -23.11
CA TYR A 167 20.84 11.42 -22.19
C TYR A 167 21.18 12.89 -22.42
N TYR A 168 22.47 13.22 -22.54
CA TYR A 168 22.90 14.60 -22.84
C TYR A 168 22.24 15.13 -24.12
N ASP A 169 22.32 14.36 -25.21
CA ASP A 169 21.79 14.77 -26.52
C ASP A 169 20.26 14.88 -26.56
N ARG A 170 19.54 14.07 -25.76
CA ARG A 170 18.06 14.09 -25.72
C ARG A 170 17.46 15.14 -24.77
N ASN A 171 18.26 15.72 -23.87
CA ASN A 171 17.77 16.69 -22.88
C ASN A 171 18.53 18.03 -23.00
N PRO A 172 18.57 18.66 -24.19
CA PRO A 172 19.38 19.86 -24.41
C PRO A 172 18.97 21.04 -23.51
N ASP A 173 17.71 21.10 -23.09
CA ASP A 173 17.19 22.11 -22.16
C ASP A 173 17.85 22.07 -20.77
N ARG A 174 18.31 20.89 -20.32
CA ARG A 174 18.99 20.73 -19.03
C ARG A 174 20.43 21.20 -19.04
N PHE A 175 21.02 21.34 -20.22
CA PHE A 175 22.45 21.61 -20.38
C PHE A 175 22.73 22.98 -20.99
N LEU A 176 21.75 23.88 -21.08
CA LEU A 176 22.02 25.26 -21.46
C LEU A 176 22.92 25.94 -20.42
N THR A 177 23.87 26.72 -20.90
CA THR A 177 24.67 27.61 -20.05
C THR A 177 23.76 28.64 -19.38
N PRO A 178 24.12 29.15 -18.20
CA PRO A 178 23.36 30.22 -17.54
C PRO A 178 23.18 31.47 -18.42
N GLU A 179 24.12 31.75 -19.33
CA GLU A 179 24.02 32.87 -20.27
C GLU A 179 23.00 32.61 -21.38
N ALA A 180 23.02 31.41 -21.98
CA ALA A 180 22.02 31.02 -22.96
C ALA A 180 20.59 31.06 -22.37
N LEU A 181 20.43 30.58 -21.13
CA LEU A 181 19.17 30.69 -20.39
C LEU A 181 18.73 32.15 -20.21
N ARG A 182 19.64 33.06 -19.83
CA ARG A 182 19.34 34.49 -19.69
C ARG A 182 18.91 35.15 -21.00
N ARG A 183 19.47 34.71 -22.13
CA ARG A 183 19.10 35.19 -23.46
C ARG A 183 17.79 34.58 -23.98
N GLY A 184 17.23 33.59 -23.29
CA GLY A 184 16.02 32.90 -23.70
C GLY A 184 16.23 32.01 -24.94
N VAL A 185 17.42 31.40 -25.06
CA VAL A 185 17.72 30.48 -26.16
C VAL A 185 16.76 29.28 -26.13
N ASP A 186 16.17 28.95 -27.28
CA ASP A 186 15.40 27.72 -27.46
C ASP A 186 16.38 26.54 -27.67
N PRO A 187 16.47 25.59 -26.72
CA PRO A 187 17.38 24.45 -26.81
C PRO A 187 17.04 23.49 -27.97
N TYR A 188 15.83 23.56 -28.54
CA TYR A 188 15.35 22.68 -29.61
C TYR A 188 15.35 23.34 -31.00
N GLY A 189 15.65 24.63 -31.09
CA GLY A 189 15.40 25.41 -32.31
C GLY A 189 16.05 26.78 -32.33
N GLY A 190 17.35 26.89 -32.06
CA GLY A 190 18.06 28.17 -32.14
C GLY A 190 19.38 28.23 -31.37
N ALA A 191 19.64 27.24 -30.52
CA ALA A 191 20.91 27.10 -29.83
C ALA A 191 22.07 26.75 -30.77
N VAL A 192 23.25 27.30 -30.48
CA VAL A 192 24.53 26.90 -31.07
C VAL A 192 25.36 26.12 -30.06
N GLU A 193 26.45 25.48 -30.49
CA GLU A 193 27.28 24.62 -29.62
C GLU A 193 27.74 25.33 -28.33
N GLY A 194 28.10 26.62 -28.42
CA GLY A 194 28.52 27.42 -27.26
C GLY A 194 27.39 27.82 -26.30
N ASP A 195 26.14 27.51 -26.61
CA ASP A 195 25.00 27.73 -25.70
C ASP A 195 24.87 26.62 -24.65
N PHE A 196 25.55 25.49 -24.83
CA PHE A 196 25.46 24.32 -23.95
C PHE A 196 26.71 24.16 -23.07
N LEU A 197 26.52 23.60 -21.87
CA LEU A 197 27.59 23.13 -21.01
C LEU A 197 28.35 21.99 -21.71
N PRO A 198 29.68 22.01 -21.76
CA PRO A 198 30.45 20.95 -22.40
C PRO A 198 30.14 19.56 -21.82
N TYR A 199 30.07 18.55 -22.69
CA TYR A 199 29.74 17.19 -22.28
C TYR A 199 30.64 16.66 -21.16
N ASP A 200 31.96 16.84 -21.29
CA ASP A 200 32.94 16.37 -20.31
C ASP A 200 32.75 16.99 -18.92
N GLU A 201 32.22 18.22 -18.85
CA GLU A 201 31.95 18.90 -17.57
C GLU A 201 30.73 18.32 -16.84
N VAL A 202 29.72 17.87 -17.59
CA VAL A 202 28.47 17.34 -17.01
C VAL A 202 28.42 15.81 -16.98
N HIS A 203 29.37 15.15 -17.64
CA HIS A 203 29.43 13.69 -17.81
C HIS A 203 29.21 12.93 -16.49
N GLU A 204 30.01 13.22 -15.47
CA GLU A 204 29.96 12.50 -14.18
C GLU A 204 28.64 12.73 -13.44
N ASP A 205 28.09 13.93 -13.54
CA ASP A 205 26.83 14.28 -12.90
C ASP A 205 25.66 13.54 -13.56
N VAL A 206 25.64 13.49 -14.90
CA VAL A 206 24.65 12.72 -15.67
C VAL A 206 24.80 11.22 -15.39
N ALA A 207 26.03 10.69 -15.42
CA ALA A 207 26.28 9.28 -15.11
C ALA A 207 25.80 8.93 -13.70
N ARG A 208 26.01 9.81 -12.71
CA ARG A 208 25.51 9.63 -11.34
C ARG A 208 23.99 9.72 -11.25
N GLU A 209 23.34 10.61 -12.01
CA GLU A 209 21.87 10.68 -12.08
C GLU A 209 21.28 9.41 -12.68
N LEU A 210 21.81 8.95 -13.81
CA LEU A 210 21.37 7.71 -14.46
C LEU A 210 21.59 6.49 -13.56
N ARG A 211 22.74 6.40 -12.88
CA ARG A 211 23.03 5.31 -11.94
C ARG A 211 22.01 5.25 -10.82
N ARG A 212 21.66 6.41 -10.25
CA ARG A 212 20.60 6.52 -9.23
C ARG A 212 19.27 6.07 -9.80
N ALA A 213 18.84 6.59 -10.95
CA ALA A 213 17.58 6.19 -11.58
C ALA A 213 17.51 4.67 -11.81
N MET A 214 18.59 4.05 -12.32
CA MET A 214 18.67 2.61 -12.51
C MET A 214 18.62 1.83 -11.19
N GLY A 215 19.30 2.32 -10.14
CA GLY A 215 19.27 1.68 -8.82
C GLY A 215 17.89 1.75 -8.17
N TRP A 216 17.19 2.87 -8.34
CA TRP A 216 15.79 3.01 -7.92
C TRP A 216 14.88 2.03 -8.67
N GLN A 217 15.01 1.90 -9.99
CA GLN A 217 14.27 0.90 -10.78
C GLN A 217 14.56 -0.52 -10.27
N ALA A 218 15.83 -0.87 -10.07
CA ALA A 218 16.23 -2.17 -9.53
C ALA A 218 15.64 -2.44 -8.14
N PHE A 219 15.54 -1.41 -7.29
CA PHE A 219 14.91 -1.51 -5.97
C PHE A 219 13.40 -1.74 -6.09
N PHE A 220 12.69 -1.01 -6.95
CA PHE A 220 11.26 -1.23 -7.19
C PHE A 220 10.99 -2.65 -7.70
N ASP A 221 11.74 -3.08 -8.73
CA ASP A 221 11.64 -4.41 -9.32
C ASP A 221 11.93 -5.51 -8.29
N TRP A 222 12.93 -5.30 -7.44
CA TRP A 222 13.25 -6.22 -6.36
C TRP A 222 12.10 -6.30 -5.35
N LEU A 223 11.59 -5.16 -4.88
CA LEU A 223 10.58 -5.12 -3.84
C LEU A 223 9.25 -5.72 -4.33
N ASP A 224 8.88 -5.45 -5.58
CA ASP A 224 7.70 -6.04 -6.20
C ASP A 224 7.78 -7.58 -6.20
N ARG A 225 8.90 -8.13 -6.68
CA ARG A 225 9.15 -9.59 -6.61
C ARG A 225 9.18 -10.11 -5.18
N ALA A 226 9.83 -9.42 -4.27
CA ALA A 226 9.99 -9.86 -2.88
C ALA A 226 8.66 -9.88 -2.11
N ARG A 227 7.68 -9.06 -2.51
CA ARG A 227 6.34 -9.02 -1.92
C ARG A 227 5.45 -10.17 -2.33
N ALA A 228 5.74 -10.83 -3.46
CA ALA A 228 4.92 -11.94 -3.96
C ALA A 228 4.87 -13.12 -2.97
N ASP A 229 5.91 -13.29 -2.15
CA ASP A 229 6.03 -14.38 -1.17
C ASP A 229 5.58 -13.97 0.25
N VAL A 230 4.84 -12.86 0.40
CA VAL A 230 4.37 -12.36 1.70
C VAL A 230 2.92 -12.78 1.94
N GLU A 231 2.69 -13.41 3.09
CA GLU A 231 1.35 -13.77 3.55
C GLU A 231 0.83 -12.71 4.53
N TYR A 232 -0.21 -11.98 4.17
CA TYR A 232 -0.79 -10.93 5.02
C TYR A 232 -1.87 -11.50 5.94
N ALA A 233 -1.90 -11.00 7.19
CA ALA A 233 -3.02 -11.27 8.08
C ALA A 233 -4.29 -10.53 7.61
N PRO A 234 -5.49 -11.01 7.96
CA PRO A 234 -6.73 -10.29 7.66
C PRO A 234 -6.69 -8.83 8.13
N GLY A 235 -7.09 -7.91 7.25
CA GLY A 235 -7.10 -6.47 7.52
C GLY A 235 -5.74 -5.77 7.40
N HIS A 236 -4.70 -6.49 6.97
CA HIS A 236 -3.32 -6.01 6.75
C HIS A 236 -2.86 -6.14 5.28
N GLU A 237 -3.78 -6.48 4.38
CA GLU A 237 -3.52 -6.72 2.96
C GLU A 237 -3.09 -5.44 2.21
N HIS A 238 -2.77 -5.57 0.93
CA HIS A 238 -2.36 -4.43 0.12
C HIS A 238 -3.52 -3.41 -0.04
N PRO A 239 -3.29 -2.09 0.17
CA PRO A 239 -4.33 -1.06 0.06
C PRO A 239 -5.13 -1.05 -1.26
N GLY A 240 -4.45 -1.38 -2.36
CA GLY A 240 -5.01 -1.45 -3.71
C GLY A 240 -5.51 -2.84 -4.13
N ASP A 241 -5.63 -3.82 -3.23
CA ASP A 241 -6.15 -5.16 -3.57
C ASP A 241 -7.64 -5.07 -3.94
N PRO A 242 -8.04 -5.42 -5.19
CA PRO A 242 -9.40 -5.26 -5.69
C PRO A 242 -10.42 -6.19 -5.00
N SER A 243 -9.97 -7.19 -4.25
CA SER A 243 -10.84 -8.08 -3.46
C SER A 243 -11.51 -7.37 -2.28
N HIS A 244 -10.97 -6.20 -1.87
CA HIS A 244 -11.52 -5.44 -0.76
C HIS A 244 -12.52 -4.37 -1.22
N PRO A 245 -13.67 -4.23 -0.52
CA PRO A 245 -14.71 -3.26 -0.90
C PRO A 245 -14.26 -1.80 -0.73
N ASP A 246 -13.18 -1.57 0.01
CA ASP A 246 -12.56 -0.27 0.24
C ASP A 246 -11.25 -0.08 -0.52
N HIS A 247 -10.95 -0.92 -1.53
CA HIS A 247 -9.77 -0.73 -2.38
C HIS A 247 -9.77 0.67 -3.00
N GLU A 248 -8.66 1.37 -2.85
CA GLU A 248 -8.47 2.68 -3.47
C GLU A 248 -7.67 2.46 -4.74
N HIS A 249 -8.37 2.36 -5.87
CA HIS A 249 -7.81 2.74 -7.17
C HIS A 249 -8.12 4.22 -7.36
N ARG A 250 -7.19 5.09 -6.98
CA ARG A 250 -7.29 6.50 -7.32
C ARG A 250 -6.30 6.78 -8.45
N HIS A 251 -6.86 6.98 -9.65
CA HIS A 251 -6.13 7.45 -10.83
C HIS A 251 -5.64 8.89 -10.65
#